data_AF-A0A933BZQ6-F1
#
_entry.id   AF-A0A933BZQ6-F1
#
_cell.length_a   1.000
_cell.length_b   1.000
_cell.length_c   1.000
_cell.angle_alpha   90.00
_cell.angle_beta   90.00
_cell.angle_gamma   90.00
#
_symmetry.space_group_name_H-M   'P 1'
#
loop_
_entity.id
_entity.type
_entity.pdbx_description
1 polymer ?
#
loop_
_entity_poly.entity_id
_entity_poly.type
_entity_poly.pdbx_seq_one_letter_code
_entity_poly.pdbx_strand_id
1 'polypeptide(L)'
;PIGTKVAAEGVVTVGTGPFGTRVFYVQDASSGIMAFFNPSGTAVTVNLGASIRVVGTVNQFGGELEIDSVAVSVLGTGTVPTPRALSGAQINARTFEGELARVSDAEIISVPGGTGASFNVAARDLAGTDFTIRVAGAGTGLTRSSFVVGRRYNATGILGSFSGVAQLKPRATTDLEAASAAISIAEVKARPIGTKVTAEGVVTVGTGPFGTRVFYLQDASGGIMAFFNPSGTAVTVDLGARVRAAGTVNQFGGELEIDSVAVTVLGTATVPTPRTVTAAQMIARTFEGELAKLENATVTSVPGGTGSSFNVTVTASTGESLTVRVAGSGTGLTRSSFQVGARYDFVGILGSFSATAQLKPRSTADLIQL
;
A
#
# COMPACT_ATOMS: atom_id res chain seq x y z
N PRO A 1 -12.27 -32.07 -17.54
CA PRO A 1 -11.01 -32.83 -17.70
C PRO A 1 -10.38 -32.52 -19.05
N ILE A 2 -9.09 -32.79 -19.28
CA ILE A 2 -8.53 -32.62 -20.63
C ILE A 2 -9.35 -33.46 -21.64
N GLY A 3 -9.64 -32.88 -22.80
CA GLY A 3 -10.45 -33.50 -23.86
C GLY A 3 -11.97 -33.36 -23.68
N THR A 4 -12.46 -32.77 -22.57
CA THR A 4 -13.91 -32.59 -22.39
C THR A 4 -14.42 -31.34 -23.06
N LYS A 5 -15.55 -31.45 -23.76
CA LYS A 5 -16.28 -30.30 -24.30
C LYS A 5 -16.93 -29.51 -23.16
N VAL A 6 -16.73 -28.19 -23.14
CA VAL A 6 -17.24 -27.29 -22.11
C VAL A 6 -17.85 -26.04 -22.72
N ALA A 7 -18.69 -25.37 -21.93
CA ALA A 7 -19.13 -24.00 -22.19
C ALA A 7 -18.78 -23.15 -20.97
N ALA A 8 -18.16 -21.99 -21.19
CA ALA A 8 -17.86 -21.01 -20.16
C ALA A 8 -18.51 -19.67 -20.55
N GLU A 9 -19.10 -19.00 -19.58
CA GLU A 9 -19.66 -17.66 -19.75
C GLU A 9 -18.94 -16.70 -18.83
N GLY A 10 -18.63 -15.50 -19.31
CA GLY A 10 -17.94 -14.49 -18.51
C GLY A 10 -17.59 -13.25 -19.30
N VAL A 11 -16.82 -12.38 -18.66
CA VAL A 11 -16.37 -11.11 -19.24
C VAL A 11 -14.96 -11.28 -19.78
N VAL A 12 -14.73 -10.78 -20.99
CA VAL A 12 -13.42 -10.77 -21.62
C VAL A 12 -12.47 -9.87 -20.84
N THR A 13 -11.41 -10.43 -20.27
CA THR A 13 -10.35 -9.69 -19.56
C THR A 13 -9.15 -9.36 -20.45
N VAL A 14 -9.01 -10.09 -21.56
CA VAL A 14 -8.07 -9.81 -22.67
C VAL A 14 -8.75 -10.17 -23.98
N GLY A 15 -8.88 -9.20 -24.89
CA GLY A 15 -9.38 -9.47 -26.24
C GLY A 15 -8.34 -10.12 -27.14
N THR A 16 -8.74 -10.48 -28.36
CA THR A 16 -7.78 -10.89 -29.40
C THR A 16 -6.92 -9.69 -29.81
N GLY A 17 -5.59 -9.88 -29.89
CA GLY A 17 -4.64 -8.83 -30.26
C GLY A 17 -3.43 -8.77 -29.31
N PRO A 18 -3.62 -8.33 -28.05
CA PRO A 18 -2.53 -8.20 -27.08
C PRO A 18 -1.62 -9.43 -26.97
N PHE A 19 -2.22 -10.62 -26.88
CA PHE A 19 -1.51 -11.89 -26.73
C PHE A 19 -1.50 -12.72 -28.03
N GLY A 20 -1.76 -12.07 -29.17
CA GLY A 20 -1.95 -12.70 -30.47
C GLY A 20 -3.40 -12.65 -30.94
N THR A 21 -3.60 -12.89 -32.23
CA THR A 21 -4.91 -12.77 -32.90
C THR A 21 -5.87 -13.93 -32.61
N ARG A 22 -5.39 -14.98 -31.93
CA ARG A 22 -6.14 -16.21 -31.66
C ARG A 22 -6.31 -16.51 -30.17
N VAL A 23 -5.76 -15.67 -29.29
CA VAL A 23 -5.77 -15.86 -27.84
C VAL A 23 -6.62 -14.76 -27.21
N PHE A 24 -7.49 -15.13 -26.29
CA PHE A 24 -8.22 -14.21 -25.43
C PHE A 24 -8.46 -14.87 -24.07
N TYR A 25 -8.86 -14.08 -23.07
CA TYR A 25 -9.18 -14.57 -21.73
C TYR A 25 -10.58 -14.14 -21.34
N VAL A 26 -11.31 -15.05 -20.70
CA VAL A 26 -12.63 -14.82 -20.15
C VAL A 26 -12.60 -15.13 -18.65
N GLN A 27 -13.26 -14.29 -17.85
CA GLN A 27 -13.30 -14.44 -16.41
C GLN A 27 -14.73 -14.23 -15.90
N ASP A 28 -15.15 -15.08 -14.97
CA ASP A 28 -16.39 -14.94 -14.22
C ASP A 28 -16.11 -14.67 -12.73
N ALA A 29 -17.12 -14.83 -11.87
CA ALA A 29 -16.97 -14.61 -10.43
C ALA A 29 -16.11 -15.68 -9.74
N SER A 30 -15.87 -16.82 -10.38
CA SER A 30 -15.13 -17.96 -9.82
C SER A 30 -13.65 -17.94 -10.21
N SER A 31 -13.32 -17.77 -11.49
CA SER A 31 -11.95 -17.69 -11.98
C SER A 31 -11.88 -17.25 -13.46
N GLY A 32 -10.67 -17.21 -14.02
CA GLY A 32 -10.44 -16.93 -15.43
C GLY A 32 -9.89 -18.14 -16.18
N ILE A 33 -10.05 -18.16 -17.51
CA ILE A 33 -9.50 -19.21 -18.36
C ILE A 33 -9.07 -18.65 -19.71
N MET A 34 -7.95 -19.18 -20.24
CA MET A 34 -7.51 -18.91 -21.60
C MET A 34 -8.45 -19.58 -22.60
N ALA A 35 -8.73 -18.89 -23.70
CA ALA A 35 -9.46 -19.44 -24.84
C ALA A 35 -8.67 -19.23 -26.13
N PHE A 36 -8.64 -20.28 -26.95
CA PHE A 36 -7.84 -20.32 -28.17
C PHE A 36 -8.68 -20.71 -29.39
N PHE A 37 -8.59 -19.91 -30.46
CA PHE A 37 -9.20 -20.24 -31.74
C PHE A 37 -8.33 -21.21 -32.54
N ASN A 38 -8.92 -22.34 -32.94
CA ASN A 38 -8.27 -23.37 -33.77
C ASN A 38 -7.43 -22.77 -34.90
N PRO A 39 -6.14 -23.13 -35.08
CA PRO A 39 -5.25 -22.49 -36.05
C PRO A 39 -5.73 -22.53 -37.51
N SER A 40 -6.49 -23.56 -37.88
CA SER A 40 -7.09 -23.72 -39.22
C SER A 40 -8.53 -23.19 -39.33
N GLY A 41 -9.12 -22.71 -38.24
CA GLY A 41 -10.46 -22.11 -38.21
C GLY A 41 -10.45 -20.59 -38.33
N THR A 42 -11.64 -20.01 -38.55
CA THR A 42 -11.86 -18.56 -38.55
C THR A 42 -11.78 -18.01 -37.13
N ALA A 43 -10.79 -17.17 -36.85
CA ALA A 43 -10.76 -16.36 -35.63
C ALA A 43 -11.66 -15.13 -35.82
N VAL A 44 -12.38 -14.75 -34.77
CA VAL A 44 -13.17 -13.51 -34.73
C VAL A 44 -12.56 -12.54 -33.75
N THR A 45 -12.79 -11.24 -33.96
CA THR A 45 -12.38 -10.22 -33.00
C THR A 45 -13.20 -10.37 -31.71
N VAL A 46 -12.50 -10.57 -30.60
CA VAL A 46 -13.09 -10.58 -29.26
C VAL A 46 -12.63 -9.32 -28.54
N ASN A 47 -13.57 -8.47 -28.15
CA ASN A 47 -13.27 -7.17 -27.53
C ASN A 47 -13.19 -7.29 -26.00
N LEU A 48 -12.25 -6.56 -25.39
CA LEU A 48 -12.18 -6.37 -23.94
C LEU A 48 -13.54 -5.89 -23.39
N GLY A 49 -14.00 -6.48 -22.29
CA GLY A 49 -15.27 -6.12 -21.66
C GLY A 49 -16.52 -6.67 -22.36
N ALA A 50 -16.40 -7.46 -23.42
CA ALA A 50 -17.55 -8.20 -23.95
C ALA A 50 -17.98 -9.29 -22.95
N SER A 51 -19.28 -9.44 -22.72
CA SER A 51 -19.83 -10.63 -22.07
C SER A 51 -20.06 -11.68 -23.15
N ILE A 52 -19.46 -12.86 -22.98
CA ILE A 52 -19.44 -13.89 -24.01
C ILE A 52 -19.72 -15.28 -23.44
N ARG A 53 -20.20 -16.17 -24.31
CA ARG A 53 -20.18 -17.62 -24.12
C ARG A 53 -19.13 -18.23 -25.04
N VAL A 54 -18.22 -19.01 -24.46
CA VAL A 54 -17.16 -19.74 -25.15
C VAL A 54 -17.46 -21.22 -25.08
N VAL A 55 -17.54 -21.89 -26.22
CA VAL A 55 -17.74 -23.35 -26.29
C VAL A 55 -16.55 -23.97 -27.01
N GLY A 56 -15.92 -24.96 -26.40
CA GLY A 56 -14.76 -25.64 -27.00
C GLY A 56 -14.36 -26.86 -26.18
N THR A 57 -13.12 -27.31 -26.35
CA THR A 57 -12.60 -28.49 -25.65
C THR A 57 -11.51 -28.08 -24.68
N VAL A 58 -11.58 -28.57 -23.44
CA VAL A 58 -10.53 -28.30 -22.46
C VAL A 58 -9.22 -28.95 -22.93
N ASN A 59 -8.17 -28.15 -23.01
CA ASN A 59 -6.82 -28.58 -23.37
C ASN A 59 -5.80 -27.99 -22.39
N GLN A 60 -4.55 -28.43 -22.49
CA GLN A 60 -3.43 -27.80 -21.79
C GLN A 60 -2.28 -27.59 -22.77
N PHE A 61 -1.83 -26.35 -22.87
CA PHE A 61 -0.72 -25.98 -23.74
C PHE A 61 0.28 -25.12 -22.98
N GLY A 62 1.58 -25.41 -23.11
CA GLY A 62 2.63 -24.66 -22.40
C GLY A 62 2.52 -24.72 -20.85
N GLY A 63 1.71 -25.64 -20.31
CA GLY A 63 1.43 -25.77 -18.89
C GLY A 63 0.23 -24.96 -18.40
N GLU A 64 -0.44 -24.19 -19.26
CA GLU A 64 -1.64 -23.39 -18.97
C GLU A 64 -2.89 -24.13 -19.43
N LEU A 65 -3.95 -24.11 -18.62
CA LEU A 65 -5.25 -24.71 -18.97
C LEU A 65 -6.00 -23.77 -19.92
N GLU A 66 -6.53 -24.31 -21.01
CA GLU A 66 -7.24 -23.53 -22.03
C GLU A 66 -8.54 -24.22 -22.48
N ILE A 67 -9.45 -23.44 -23.05
CA ILE A 67 -10.49 -23.96 -23.94
C ILE A 67 -9.98 -23.79 -25.36
N ASP A 68 -9.70 -24.90 -26.04
CA ASP A 68 -9.22 -24.93 -27.42
C ASP A 68 -10.36 -25.09 -28.42
N SER A 69 -10.09 -24.70 -29.66
CA SER A 69 -10.97 -24.84 -30.82
C SER A 69 -12.34 -24.21 -30.58
N VAL A 70 -12.32 -22.98 -30.06
CA VAL A 70 -13.52 -22.33 -29.53
C VAL A 70 -14.45 -21.76 -30.60
N ALA A 71 -15.74 -21.84 -30.31
CA ALA A 71 -16.77 -20.99 -30.86
C ALA A 71 -17.20 -19.96 -29.82
N VAL A 72 -17.39 -18.70 -30.23
CA VAL A 72 -17.72 -17.58 -29.34
C VAL A 72 -19.08 -17.01 -29.72
N SER A 73 -19.94 -16.78 -28.74
CA SER A 73 -21.19 -16.03 -28.86
C SER A 73 -21.13 -14.81 -27.95
N VAL A 74 -21.39 -13.63 -28.51
CA VAL A 74 -21.47 -12.40 -27.72
C VAL A 74 -22.85 -12.31 -27.07
N LEU A 75 -22.87 -12.19 -25.75
CA LEU A 75 -24.07 -12.04 -24.93
C LEU A 75 -24.40 -10.57 -24.65
N GLY A 76 -23.40 -9.69 -24.73
CA GLY A 76 -23.55 -8.25 -24.54
C GLY A 76 -22.25 -7.60 -24.08
N THR A 77 -22.38 -6.55 -23.27
CA THR A 77 -21.25 -5.92 -22.57
C THR A 77 -21.21 -6.39 -21.11
N GLY A 78 -20.02 -6.36 -20.52
CA GLY A 78 -19.79 -6.70 -19.13
C GLY A 78 -18.75 -5.78 -18.48
N THR A 79 -18.77 -5.72 -17.16
CA THR A 79 -17.75 -5.00 -16.40
C THR A 79 -16.52 -5.88 -16.24
N VAL A 80 -15.36 -5.38 -16.70
CA VAL A 80 -14.09 -6.09 -16.47
C VAL A 80 -13.88 -6.24 -14.96
N PRO A 81 -13.62 -7.47 -14.45
CA PRO A 81 -13.37 -7.69 -13.03
C PRO A 81 -12.26 -6.79 -12.48
N THR A 82 -12.43 -6.32 -11.25
CA THR A 82 -11.35 -5.61 -10.54
C THR A 82 -10.14 -6.55 -10.41
N PRO A 83 -8.92 -6.12 -10.79
CA PRO A 83 -7.73 -6.97 -10.66
C PRO A 83 -7.53 -7.44 -9.22
N ARG A 84 -7.26 -8.74 -9.05
CA ARG A 84 -6.91 -9.32 -7.76
C ARG A 84 -5.54 -8.82 -7.32
N ALA A 85 -5.45 -8.21 -6.15
CA ALA A 85 -4.15 -7.85 -5.56
C ALA A 85 -3.39 -9.11 -5.15
N LEU A 86 -2.18 -9.30 -5.67
CA LEU A 86 -1.32 -10.46 -5.40
C LEU A 86 0.09 -10.03 -5.00
N SER A 87 0.73 -10.85 -4.16
CA SER A 87 2.17 -10.84 -3.92
C SER A 87 2.92 -11.62 -5.02
N GLY A 88 4.21 -11.36 -5.16
CA GLY A 88 5.10 -12.14 -6.03
C GLY A 88 5.11 -13.62 -5.68
N ALA A 89 5.00 -13.96 -4.38
CA ALA A 89 4.88 -15.34 -3.91
C ALA A 89 3.60 -16.02 -4.43
N GLN A 90 2.46 -15.31 -4.40
CA GLN A 90 1.20 -15.83 -4.94
C GLN A 90 1.22 -15.98 -6.47
N ILE A 91 1.90 -15.06 -7.17
CA ILE A 91 2.16 -15.20 -8.62
C ILE A 91 2.95 -16.50 -8.87
N ASN A 92 4.08 -16.69 -8.18
CA ASN A 92 4.94 -17.86 -8.35
C ASN A 92 4.26 -19.17 -7.98
N ALA A 93 3.34 -19.15 -7.00
CA ALA A 93 2.55 -20.30 -6.58
C ALA A 93 1.39 -20.66 -7.55
N ARG A 94 1.12 -19.83 -8.57
CA ARG A 94 0.08 -20.04 -9.60
C ARG A 94 -1.32 -20.26 -9.02
N THR A 95 -1.65 -19.63 -7.89
CA THR A 95 -2.89 -19.90 -7.16
C THR A 95 -4.17 -19.37 -7.83
N PHE A 96 -4.04 -18.47 -8.81
CA PHE A 96 -5.16 -17.78 -9.47
C PHE A 96 -4.94 -17.70 -10.99
N GLU A 97 -4.41 -18.77 -11.59
CA GLU A 97 -4.11 -18.82 -13.02
C GLU A 97 -5.36 -18.51 -13.87
N GLY A 98 -5.17 -17.72 -14.93
CA GLY A 98 -6.23 -17.21 -15.79
C GLY A 98 -6.90 -15.92 -15.30
N GLU A 99 -6.75 -15.54 -14.02
CA GLU A 99 -7.37 -14.32 -13.48
C GLU A 99 -6.57 -13.05 -13.78
N LEU A 100 -7.30 -11.93 -13.88
CA LEU A 100 -6.73 -10.59 -13.88
C LEU A 100 -6.19 -10.25 -12.49
N ALA A 101 -4.90 -9.95 -12.41
CA ALA A 101 -4.19 -9.67 -11.18
C ALA A 101 -3.43 -8.33 -11.24
N ARG A 102 -3.10 -7.79 -10.07
CA ARG A 102 -2.27 -6.59 -9.90
C ARG A 102 -1.23 -6.82 -8.80
N VAL A 103 0.02 -6.48 -9.09
CA VAL A 103 1.10 -6.35 -8.11
C VAL A 103 1.43 -4.86 -7.99
N SER A 104 1.19 -4.29 -6.82
CA SER A 104 1.49 -2.88 -6.54
C SER A 104 2.98 -2.69 -6.25
N ASP A 105 3.52 -1.53 -6.63
CA ASP A 105 4.89 -1.11 -6.31
C ASP A 105 5.99 -2.14 -6.65
N ALA A 106 5.83 -2.91 -7.73
CA ALA A 106 6.81 -3.88 -8.20
C ALA A 106 8.05 -3.17 -8.77
N GLU A 107 9.21 -3.42 -8.19
CA GLU A 107 10.50 -2.89 -8.67
C GLU A 107 10.99 -3.69 -9.87
N ILE A 108 11.36 -3.00 -10.95
CA ILE A 108 11.98 -3.66 -12.10
C ILE A 108 13.44 -3.97 -11.79
N ILE A 109 13.77 -5.26 -11.71
CA ILE A 109 15.13 -5.74 -11.41
C ILE A 109 15.97 -5.84 -12.68
N SER A 110 15.39 -6.33 -13.78
CA SER A 110 16.11 -6.41 -15.05
C SER A 110 15.17 -6.41 -16.25
N VAL A 111 15.65 -5.81 -17.34
CA VAL A 111 15.00 -5.84 -18.66
C VAL A 111 16.00 -6.45 -19.64
N PRO A 112 15.70 -7.59 -20.28
CA PRO A 112 16.66 -8.26 -21.16
C PRO A 112 16.86 -7.45 -22.45
N GLY A 113 18.03 -7.59 -23.07
CA GLY A 113 18.28 -7.08 -24.43
C GLY A 113 17.49 -7.84 -25.51
N GLY A 114 17.75 -7.51 -26.78
CA GLY A 114 17.20 -8.21 -27.95
C GLY A 114 16.13 -7.41 -28.72
N THR A 115 15.72 -7.97 -29.87
CA THR A 115 14.82 -7.32 -30.84
C THR A 115 13.43 -7.93 -30.90
N GLY A 116 13.21 -9.11 -30.31
CA GLY A 116 11.91 -9.76 -30.25
C GLY A 116 10.89 -8.93 -29.46
N ALA A 117 9.65 -8.91 -29.95
CA ALA A 117 8.55 -8.17 -29.32
C ALA A 117 8.03 -8.84 -28.04
N SER A 118 8.31 -10.13 -27.86
CA SER A 118 8.00 -10.87 -26.64
C SER A 118 9.25 -11.01 -25.78
N PHE A 119 9.15 -10.70 -24.49
CA PHE A 119 10.27 -10.76 -23.56
C PHE A 119 9.78 -10.84 -22.11
N ASN A 120 10.65 -11.29 -21.21
CA ASN A 120 10.38 -11.39 -19.77
C ASN A 120 11.12 -10.28 -19.05
N VAL A 121 10.45 -9.57 -18.15
CA VAL A 121 11.03 -8.58 -17.25
C VAL A 121 11.04 -9.18 -15.86
N ALA A 122 12.20 -9.16 -15.19
CA ALA A 122 12.28 -9.57 -13.79
C ALA A 122 11.83 -8.41 -12.91
N ALA A 123 10.91 -8.68 -11.99
CA ALA A 123 10.40 -7.70 -11.04
C ALA A 123 10.41 -8.26 -9.62
N ARG A 124 10.43 -7.38 -8.62
CA ARG A 124 10.42 -7.72 -7.20
C ARG A 124 9.29 -6.99 -6.51
N ASP A 125 8.46 -7.71 -5.77
CA ASP A 125 7.40 -7.09 -4.97
C ASP A 125 7.97 -6.36 -3.73
N LEU A 126 7.12 -5.71 -2.94
CA LEU A 126 7.54 -5.03 -1.71
C LEU A 126 8.00 -5.98 -0.61
N ALA A 127 7.61 -7.27 -0.66
CA ALA A 127 8.05 -8.29 0.28
C ALA A 127 9.43 -8.87 -0.08
N GLY A 128 10.02 -8.45 -1.21
CA GLY A 128 11.32 -8.92 -1.67
C GLY A 128 11.26 -10.19 -2.52
N THR A 129 10.06 -10.63 -2.95
CA THR A 129 9.90 -11.81 -3.79
C THR A 129 10.01 -11.44 -5.26
N ASP A 130 10.94 -12.10 -5.97
CA ASP A 130 11.08 -11.97 -7.41
C ASP A 130 9.96 -12.71 -8.15
N PHE A 131 9.43 -12.10 -9.20
CA PHE A 131 8.44 -12.67 -10.11
C PHE A 131 8.67 -12.17 -11.54
N THR A 132 8.01 -12.81 -12.50
CA THR A 132 8.17 -12.48 -13.94
C THR A 132 6.98 -11.67 -14.45
N ILE A 133 7.27 -10.54 -15.10
CA ILE A 133 6.32 -9.85 -15.97
C ILE A 133 6.61 -10.27 -17.42
N ARG A 134 5.60 -10.80 -18.12
CA ARG A 134 5.71 -11.25 -19.52
C ARG A 134 5.06 -10.23 -20.45
N VAL A 135 5.87 -9.58 -21.28
CA VAL A 135 5.36 -8.89 -22.46
C VAL A 135 5.11 -9.95 -23.54
N ALA A 136 3.83 -10.22 -23.82
CA ALA A 136 3.45 -11.32 -24.70
C ALA A 136 3.78 -11.04 -26.18
N GLY A 137 3.80 -9.78 -26.60
CA GLY A 137 4.15 -9.37 -27.96
C GLY A 137 3.81 -7.92 -28.25
N ALA A 138 3.99 -7.51 -29.52
CA ALA A 138 3.78 -6.13 -29.97
C ALA A 138 2.34 -5.63 -29.77
N GLY A 139 1.36 -6.55 -29.74
CA GLY A 139 -0.05 -6.21 -29.51
C GLY A 139 -0.33 -5.56 -28.14
N THR A 140 0.57 -5.70 -27.16
CA THR A 140 0.46 -5.05 -25.85
C THR A 140 0.82 -3.55 -25.90
N GLY A 141 1.53 -3.11 -26.95
CA GLY A 141 2.12 -1.77 -27.03
C GLY A 141 3.30 -1.55 -26.07
N LEU A 142 3.65 -2.51 -25.22
CA LEU A 142 4.79 -2.42 -24.31
C LEU A 142 6.09 -2.77 -25.02
N THR A 143 7.12 -1.98 -24.75
CA THR A 143 8.48 -2.21 -25.25
C THR A 143 9.46 -2.22 -24.08
N ARG A 144 10.74 -2.52 -24.35
CA ARG A 144 11.77 -2.49 -23.30
C ARG A 144 11.89 -1.11 -22.64
N SER A 145 11.65 -0.03 -23.39
CA SER A 145 11.69 1.34 -22.86
C SER A 145 10.48 1.69 -21.99
N SER A 146 9.44 0.86 -21.97
CA SER A 146 8.34 0.99 -21.01
C SER A 146 8.79 0.71 -19.56
N PHE A 147 9.91 -0.01 -19.40
CA PHE A 147 10.44 -0.44 -18.11
C PHE A 147 11.76 0.27 -17.81
N VAL A 148 11.88 0.83 -16.61
CA VAL A 148 13.11 1.44 -16.10
C VAL A 148 13.60 0.61 -14.92
N VAL A 149 14.81 0.03 -15.02
CA VAL A 149 15.43 -0.75 -13.95
C VAL A 149 15.56 0.11 -12.68
N GLY A 150 15.24 -0.47 -11.52
CA GLY A 150 15.18 0.19 -10.22
C GLY A 150 13.91 1.02 -9.97
N ARG A 151 13.08 1.26 -11.00
CA ARG A 151 11.79 1.96 -10.84
C ARG A 151 10.69 0.99 -10.43
N ARG A 152 9.76 1.49 -9.62
CA ARG A 152 8.57 0.75 -9.17
C ARG A 152 7.34 1.06 -10.02
N TYR A 153 6.53 0.04 -10.26
CA TYR A 153 5.31 0.14 -11.05
C TYR A 153 4.16 -0.62 -10.38
N ASN A 154 2.95 -0.11 -10.50
CA ASN A 154 1.75 -0.91 -10.30
C ASN A 154 1.51 -1.69 -11.60
N ALA A 155 1.82 -2.98 -11.58
CA ALA A 155 1.71 -3.85 -12.74
C ALA A 155 0.42 -4.66 -12.67
N THR A 156 -0.42 -4.54 -13.69
CA THR A 156 -1.63 -5.33 -13.90
C THR A 156 -1.39 -6.34 -15.03
N GLY A 157 -2.05 -7.48 -14.98
CA GLY A 157 -1.95 -8.46 -16.06
C GLY A 157 -2.70 -9.75 -15.76
N ILE A 158 -2.76 -10.63 -16.76
CA ILE A 158 -3.30 -11.98 -16.56
C ILE A 158 -2.22 -12.87 -15.95
N LEU A 159 -2.57 -13.59 -14.90
CA LEU A 159 -1.70 -14.62 -14.36
C LEU A 159 -1.74 -15.84 -15.28
N GLY A 160 -0.59 -16.22 -15.85
CA GLY A 160 -0.46 -17.41 -16.69
C GLY A 160 0.86 -18.13 -16.41
N SER A 161 1.13 -19.18 -17.18
CA SER A 161 2.39 -19.93 -17.10
C SER A 161 2.86 -20.34 -18.47
N PHE A 162 4.18 -20.38 -18.67
CA PHE A 162 4.78 -20.97 -19.86
C PHE A 162 5.96 -21.86 -19.47
N SER A 163 5.89 -23.14 -19.85
CA SER A 163 6.89 -24.16 -19.52
C SER A 163 7.18 -24.23 -18.01
N GLY A 164 6.13 -24.07 -17.20
CA GLY A 164 6.20 -24.12 -15.73
C GLY A 164 6.62 -22.81 -15.04
N VAL A 165 6.95 -21.75 -15.79
CA VAL A 165 7.30 -20.44 -15.22
C VAL A 165 6.05 -19.57 -15.13
N ALA A 166 5.66 -19.20 -13.91
CA ALA A 166 4.57 -18.27 -13.66
C ALA A 166 4.89 -16.86 -14.19
N GLN A 167 3.89 -16.20 -14.76
CA GLN A 167 4.04 -14.93 -15.45
C GLN A 167 2.81 -14.04 -15.21
N LEU A 168 3.04 -12.79 -14.82
CA LEU A 168 2.04 -11.74 -14.94
C LEU A 168 2.13 -11.16 -16.35
N LYS A 169 1.08 -11.25 -17.17
CA LYS A 169 1.05 -10.85 -18.58
C LYS A 169 0.28 -9.53 -18.73
N PRO A 170 0.92 -8.34 -18.82
CA PRO A 170 0.21 -7.08 -19.03
C PRO A 170 -0.40 -7.03 -20.43
N ARG A 171 -1.58 -6.43 -20.54
CA ARG A 171 -2.44 -6.46 -21.72
C ARG A 171 -2.29 -5.22 -22.58
N ALA A 172 -1.89 -4.10 -21.97
CA ALA A 172 -1.73 -2.80 -22.62
C ALA A 172 -0.69 -1.95 -21.87
N THR A 173 -0.31 -0.80 -22.44
CA THR A 173 0.56 0.17 -21.77
C THR A 173 -0.03 0.71 -20.47
N THR A 174 -1.36 0.79 -20.36
CA THR A 174 -2.09 1.21 -19.15
C THR A 174 -2.01 0.19 -18.01
N ASP A 175 -1.62 -1.05 -18.28
CA ASP A 175 -1.40 -2.04 -17.23
C ASP A 175 -0.04 -1.86 -16.53
N LEU A 176 0.80 -0.93 -16.98
CA LEU A 176 2.07 -0.60 -16.37
C LEU A 176 2.09 0.88 -15.94
N GLU A 177 1.63 1.13 -14.72
CA GLU A 177 1.56 2.48 -14.16
C GLU A 177 2.78 2.73 -13.26
N ALA A 178 3.55 3.80 -13.50
CA ALA A 178 4.65 4.13 -12.59
C ALA A 178 4.10 4.38 -11.17
N ALA A 179 4.65 3.68 -10.19
CA ALA A 179 4.31 3.94 -8.80
C ALA A 179 4.91 5.29 -8.37
N SER A 180 4.22 6.00 -7.48
CA SER A 180 4.73 7.24 -6.91
C SER A 180 6.04 6.96 -6.17
N ALA A 181 7.11 7.67 -6.54
CA ALA A 181 8.37 7.57 -5.82
C ALA A 181 8.17 7.96 -4.36
N ALA A 182 8.78 7.23 -3.43
CA ALA A 182 8.81 7.67 -2.04
C ALA A 182 9.70 8.90 -1.94
N ILE A 183 9.20 9.94 -1.28
CA ILE A 183 9.94 11.15 -0.92
C ILE A 183 10.15 11.19 0.60
N SER A 184 11.09 12.02 1.04
CA SER A 184 11.32 12.21 2.49
C SER A 184 10.08 12.81 3.17
N ILE A 185 9.89 12.53 4.46
CA ILE A 185 8.77 13.09 5.22
C ILE A 185 8.85 14.62 5.30
N ALA A 186 10.05 15.20 5.36
CA ALA A 186 10.22 16.65 5.25
C ALA A 186 9.71 17.18 3.91
N GLU A 187 9.97 16.47 2.81
CA GLU A 187 9.45 16.85 1.50
C GLU A 187 7.93 16.67 1.41
N VAL A 188 7.36 15.62 2.00
CA VAL A 188 5.90 15.49 2.16
C VAL A 188 5.33 16.71 2.85
N LYS A 189 5.95 17.13 3.97
CA LYS A 189 5.51 18.30 4.74
C LYS A 189 5.58 19.62 3.97
N ALA A 190 6.43 19.69 2.95
CA ALA A 190 6.56 20.85 2.06
C ALA A 190 5.60 20.82 0.86
N ARG A 191 4.88 19.71 0.62
CA ARG A 191 3.91 19.64 -0.49
C ARG A 191 2.61 20.40 -0.14
N PRO A 192 1.97 21.04 -1.12
CA PRO A 192 0.65 21.63 -0.92
C PRO A 192 -0.38 20.59 -0.45
N ILE A 193 -1.33 21.03 0.39
CA ILE A 193 -2.52 20.24 0.74
C ILE A 193 -3.24 19.80 -0.55
N GLY A 194 -3.72 18.55 -0.58
CA GLY A 194 -4.33 17.91 -1.75
C GLY A 194 -3.34 17.17 -2.65
N THR A 195 -2.03 17.27 -2.39
CA THR A 195 -1.02 16.55 -3.19
C THR A 195 -0.96 15.07 -2.81
N LYS A 196 -1.01 14.17 -3.81
CA LYS A 196 -0.72 12.75 -3.59
C LYS A 196 0.76 12.53 -3.35
N VAL A 197 1.08 11.81 -2.28
CA VAL A 197 2.46 11.56 -1.84
C VAL A 197 2.65 10.09 -1.50
N THR A 198 3.91 9.67 -1.46
CA THR A 198 4.32 8.40 -0.89
C THR A 198 5.55 8.66 -0.04
N ALA A 199 5.57 8.11 1.17
CA ALA A 199 6.71 8.17 2.08
C ALA A 199 7.00 6.79 2.64
N GLU A 200 8.27 6.55 2.97
CA GLU A 200 8.69 5.38 3.74
C GLU A 200 9.25 5.82 5.08
N GLY A 201 8.93 5.10 6.14
CA GLY A 201 9.38 5.44 7.48
C GLY A 201 9.18 4.30 8.47
N VAL A 202 9.69 4.50 9.68
CA VAL A 202 9.49 3.59 10.82
C VAL A 202 8.34 4.11 11.66
N VAL A 203 7.42 3.23 12.00
CA VAL A 203 6.25 3.56 12.82
C VAL A 203 6.69 3.85 14.25
N THR A 204 6.46 5.09 14.71
CA THR A 204 6.79 5.56 16.07
C THR A 204 5.62 5.44 17.04
N VAL A 205 4.40 5.35 16.50
CA VAL A 205 3.16 4.98 17.19
C VAL A 205 2.32 4.16 16.25
N GLY A 206 1.99 2.92 16.63
CA GLY A 206 1.07 2.08 15.86
C GLY A 206 -0.39 2.53 15.95
N THR A 207 -1.27 1.81 15.26
CA THR A 207 -2.72 1.95 15.45
C THR A 207 -3.13 1.43 16.83
N GLY A 208 -3.98 2.16 17.55
CA GLY A 208 -4.47 1.78 18.88
C GLY A 208 -4.27 2.90 19.91
N PRO A 209 -3.03 3.25 20.30
CA PRO A 209 -2.76 4.26 21.32
C PRO A 209 -3.49 5.58 21.09
N PHE A 210 -3.48 6.08 19.86
CA PHE A 210 -4.10 7.35 19.46
C PHE A 210 -5.40 7.15 18.67
N GLY A 211 -5.97 5.95 18.72
CA GLY A 211 -7.12 5.54 17.92
C GLY A 211 -6.77 4.46 16.90
N THR A 212 -7.79 3.75 16.41
CA THR A 212 -7.62 2.59 15.52
C THR A 212 -7.30 2.94 14.07
N ARG A 213 -7.36 4.22 13.71
CA ARG A 213 -7.17 4.71 12.33
C ARG A 213 -5.99 5.67 12.17
N VAL A 214 -5.24 5.91 13.25
CA VAL A 214 -4.11 6.84 13.30
C VAL A 214 -2.86 6.06 13.63
N PHE A 215 -1.78 6.34 12.91
CA PHE A 215 -0.43 5.96 13.30
C PHE A 215 0.53 7.09 12.93
N TYR A 216 1.73 7.06 13.49
CA TYR A 216 2.79 8.01 13.14
C TYR A 216 3.98 7.24 12.58
N LEU A 217 4.58 7.79 11.54
CA LEU A 217 5.82 7.28 10.95
C LEU A 217 6.88 8.37 10.91
N GLN A 218 8.13 7.96 11.01
CA GLN A 218 9.28 8.85 11.03
C GLN A 218 10.42 8.29 10.18
N ASP A 219 11.10 9.17 9.47
CA ASP A 219 12.35 8.91 8.75
C ASP A 219 13.45 9.82 9.31
N ALA A 220 14.61 9.87 8.65
CA ALA A 220 15.72 10.72 9.10
C ALA A 220 15.44 12.23 8.97
N SER A 221 14.43 12.62 8.21
CA SER A 221 14.07 14.02 7.90
C SER A 221 12.95 14.58 8.79
N GLY A 222 12.13 13.72 9.39
CA GLY A 222 11.07 14.12 10.31
C GLY A 222 9.99 13.05 10.48
N GLY A 223 8.93 13.40 11.22
CA GLY A 223 7.77 12.55 11.45
C GLY A 223 6.48 13.18 10.94
N ILE A 224 5.48 12.33 10.66
CA ILE A 224 4.17 12.75 10.18
C ILE A 224 3.08 11.81 10.67
N MET A 225 1.86 12.33 10.83
CA MET A 225 0.68 11.52 11.08
C MET A 225 0.21 10.86 9.79
N ALA A 226 -0.30 9.64 9.88
CA ALA A 226 -0.99 8.97 8.78
C ALA A 226 -2.37 8.52 9.26
N PHE A 227 -3.38 8.81 8.45
CA PHE A 227 -4.78 8.58 8.78
C PHE A 227 -5.47 7.71 7.72
N PHE A 228 -6.08 6.61 8.16
CA PHE A 228 -6.86 5.74 7.29
C PHE A 228 -8.24 6.35 7.01
N ASN A 229 -8.62 6.42 5.72
CA ASN A 229 -9.93 6.90 5.26
C ASN A 229 -11.06 6.35 6.16
N PRO A 230 -11.96 7.16 6.74
CA PRO A 230 -12.97 6.70 7.70
C PRO A 230 -13.88 5.59 7.18
N SER A 231 -14.18 5.59 5.89
CA SER A 231 -15.07 4.64 5.22
C SER A 231 -14.31 3.45 4.60
N GLY A 232 -12.98 3.44 4.69
CA GLY A 232 -12.13 2.37 4.16
C GLY A 232 -11.84 1.27 5.19
N THR A 233 -11.07 0.27 4.75
CA THR A 233 -10.49 -0.75 5.64
C THR A 233 -9.24 -0.18 6.31
N ALA A 234 -9.26 -0.05 7.64
CA ALA A 234 -8.03 0.20 8.39
C ALA A 234 -7.32 -1.13 8.65
N VAL A 235 -5.99 -1.13 8.55
CA VAL A 235 -5.15 -2.28 8.89
C VAL A 235 -4.41 -1.99 10.19
N THR A 236 -4.12 -3.03 10.97
CA THR A 236 -3.25 -2.90 12.13
C THR A 236 -1.84 -2.58 11.66
N VAL A 237 -1.25 -1.51 12.21
CA VAL A 237 0.13 -1.12 11.97
C VAL A 237 0.85 -1.09 13.31
N ASP A 238 1.87 -1.93 13.45
CA ASP A 238 2.58 -2.12 14.72
C ASP A 238 3.72 -1.10 14.91
N LEU A 239 4.01 -0.77 16.17
CA LEU A 239 5.18 0.01 16.55
C LEU A 239 6.46 -0.67 16.03
N GLY A 240 7.35 0.11 15.39
CA GLY A 240 8.60 -0.42 14.82
C GLY A 240 8.43 -1.09 13.45
N ALA A 241 7.23 -1.14 12.88
CA ALA A 241 7.07 -1.55 11.49
C ALA A 241 7.75 -0.52 10.55
N ARG A 242 8.50 -0.99 9.56
CA ARG A 242 8.94 -0.17 8.43
C ARG A 242 7.83 -0.21 7.39
N VAL A 243 7.29 0.94 7.02
CA VAL A 243 6.11 1.02 6.16
C VAL A 243 6.34 1.94 4.97
N ARG A 244 5.62 1.66 3.89
CA ARG A 244 5.38 2.57 2.76
C ARG A 244 3.94 3.08 2.86
N ALA A 245 3.80 4.38 3.04
CA ALA A 245 2.52 5.07 3.22
C ALA A 245 2.24 5.96 2.01
N ALA A 246 1.18 5.67 1.27
CA ALA A 246 0.73 6.46 0.13
C ALA A 246 -0.64 7.06 0.41
N GLY A 247 -0.81 8.35 0.16
CA GLY A 247 -2.07 9.05 0.45
C GLY A 247 -2.03 10.49 -0.04
N THR A 248 -2.85 11.34 0.55
CA THR A 248 -2.94 12.76 0.17
C THR A 248 -2.50 13.63 1.34
N VAL A 249 -1.68 14.63 1.08
CA VAL A 249 -1.32 15.62 2.12
C VAL A 249 -2.58 16.37 2.53
N ASN A 250 -2.88 16.36 3.81
CA ASN A 250 -4.01 17.06 4.39
C ASN A 250 -3.60 17.73 5.71
N GLN A 251 -4.48 18.56 6.26
CA GLN A 251 -4.33 19.09 7.61
C GLN A 251 -5.64 18.96 8.37
N PHE A 252 -5.60 18.28 9.51
CA PHE A 252 -6.77 18.10 10.37
C PHE A 252 -6.41 18.39 11.82
N GLY A 253 -7.29 19.10 12.53
CA GLY A 253 -7.07 19.46 13.94
C GLY A 253 -5.85 20.37 14.21
N GLY A 254 -5.17 20.86 13.17
CA GLY A 254 -3.94 21.64 13.27
C GLY A 254 -2.67 20.88 12.90
N GLU A 255 -2.74 19.56 12.70
CA GLU A 255 -1.59 18.71 12.33
C GLU A 255 -1.64 18.34 10.85
N LEU A 256 -0.45 18.31 10.22
CA LEU A 256 -0.30 17.81 8.87
C LEU A 256 -0.31 16.28 8.86
N GLU A 257 -1.00 15.69 7.89
CA GLU A 257 -1.20 14.25 7.80
C GLU A 257 -1.09 13.74 6.36
N ILE A 258 -0.79 12.45 6.23
CA ILE A 258 -1.08 11.68 5.02
C ILE A 258 -2.48 11.08 5.21
N ASP A 259 -3.48 11.71 4.62
CA ASP A 259 -4.89 11.27 4.68
C ASP A 259 -5.19 10.17 3.66
N SER A 260 -6.24 9.40 3.95
CA SER A 260 -6.73 8.28 3.15
C SER A 260 -5.61 7.30 2.79
N VAL A 261 -4.75 7.03 3.78
CA VAL A 261 -3.50 6.31 3.57
C VAL A 261 -3.73 4.85 3.18
N ALA A 262 -3.05 4.41 2.13
CA ALA A 262 -2.78 3.02 1.82
C ALA A 262 -1.39 2.67 2.36
N VAL A 263 -1.31 1.62 3.17
CA VAL A 263 -0.07 1.23 3.86
C VAL A 263 0.35 -0.15 3.39
N THR A 264 1.65 -0.29 3.07
CA THR A 264 2.29 -1.59 2.94
C THR A 264 3.38 -1.73 3.98
N VAL A 265 3.36 -2.83 4.74
CA VAL A 265 4.43 -3.18 5.69
C VAL A 265 5.59 -3.80 4.92
N LEU A 266 6.77 -3.21 5.05
CA LEU A 266 8.01 -3.62 4.39
C LEU A 266 8.87 -4.52 5.29
N GLY A 267 8.51 -4.67 6.56
CA GLY A 267 9.24 -5.41 7.58
C GLY A 267 9.25 -4.67 8.92
N THR A 268 10.22 -4.99 9.76
CA THR A 268 10.46 -4.33 11.06
C THR A 268 11.77 -3.55 11.03
N ALA A 269 11.85 -2.51 11.85
CA ALA A 269 13.02 -1.68 12.04
C ALA A 269 13.08 -1.15 13.48
N THR A 270 14.26 -0.72 13.91
CA THR A 270 14.43 -0.07 15.21
C THR A 270 13.67 1.25 15.22
N VAL A 271 12.84 1.46 16.25
CA VAL A 271 12.14 2.73 16.47
C VAL A 271 13.18 3.84 16.66
N PRO A 272 13.06 5.00 15.98
CA PRO A 272 13.95 6.13 16.17
C PRO A 272 14.09 6.52 17.65
N THR A 273 15.30 6.85 18.09
CA THR A 273 15.51 7.40 19.44
C THR A 273 14.73 8.71 19.58
N PRO A 274 13.99 8.91 20.69
CA PRO A 274 13.29 10.17 20.93
C PRO A 274 14.25 11.37 20.88
N ARG A 275 13.86 12.42 20.16
CA ARG A 275 14.61 13.68 20.14
C ARG A 275 14.36 14.44 21.43
N THR A 276 15.39 14.72 22.22
CA THR A 276 15.26 15.66 23.35
C THR A 276 14.91 17.05 22.82
N VAL A 277 13.82 17.63 23.34
CA VAL A 277 13.32 18.96 22.93
C VAL A 277 13.27 19.93 24.10
N THR A 278 13.53 21.20 23.82
CA THR A 278 13.32 22.28 24.79
C THR A 278 11.86 22.73 24.83
N ALA A 279 11.47 23.43 25.90
CA ALA A 279 10.15 24.05 25.99
C ALA A 279 9.87 24.99 24.82
N ALA A 280 10.86 25.82 24.45
CA ALA A 280 10.76 26.72 23.30
C ALA A 280 10.54 25.97 21.97
N GLN A 281 11.26 24.87 21.73
CA GLN A 281 11.10 24.04 20.52
C GLN A 281 9.73 23.35 20.48
N MET A 282 9.24 22.89 21.64
CA MET A 282 7.90 22.31 21.76
C MET A 282 6.82 23.36 21.44
N ILE A 283 6.90 24.56 22.06
CA ILE A 283 5.96 25.67 21.81
C ILE A 283 5.98 26.10 20.35
N ALA A 284 7.18 26.19 19.76
CA ALA A 284 7.37 26.55 18.35
C ALA A 284 7.04 25.43 17.36
N ARG A 285 6.70 24.22 17.84
CA ARG A 285 6.38 23.04 17.01
C ARG A 285 7.49 22.68 16.02
N THR A 286 8.76 22.95 16.37
CA THR A 286 9.89 22.80 15.44
C THR A 286 10.01 21.39 14.87
N PHE A 287 9.61 20.37 15.64
CA PHE A 287 9.75 18.96 15.30
C PHE A 287 8.41 18.23 15.32
N GLU A 288 7.34 18.90 14.89
CA GLU A 288 6.00 18.32 14.86
C GLU A 288 5.95 17.03 14.03
N GLY A 289 5.29 16.01 14.59
CA GLY A 289 5.16 14.65 14.08
C GLY A 289 6.26 13.69 14.54
N GLU A 290 7.35 14.20 15.11
CA GLU A 290 8.46 13.36 15.58
C GLU A 290 8.25 12.81 16.99
N LEU A 291 8.89 11.67 17.27
CA LEU A 291 9.05 11.14 18.61
C LEU A 291 10.04 12.01 19.38
N ALA A 292 9.57 12.63 20.47
CA ALA A 292 10.29 13.60 21.25
C ALA A 292 10.36 13.22 22.74
N LYS A 293 11.35 13.75 23.44
CA LYS A 293 11.54 13.65 24.89
C LYS A 293 11.59 15.05 25.51
N LEU A 294 10.72 15.31 26.47
CA LEU A 294 10.77 16.49 27.34
C LEU A 294 11.33 16.05 28.70
N GLU A 295 12.47 16.61 29.09
CA GLU A 295 13.16 16.21 30.32
C GLU A 295 12.77 17.08 31.51
N ASN A 296 12.74 16.45 32.69
CA ASN A 296 12.63 17.11 33.98
C ASN A 296 11.47 18.13 34.09
N ALA A 297 10.28 17.75 33.61
CA ALA A 297 9.09 18.58 33.69
C ALA A 297 8.26 18.24 34.93
N THR A 298 7.77 19.26 35.63
CA THR A 298 6.96 19.12 36.84
C THR A 298 5.48 19.09 36.49
N VAL A 299 4.72 18.09 36.93
CA VAL A 299 3.27 18.07 36.76
C VAL A 299 2.64 19.13 37.67
N THR A 300 1.93 20.10 37.10
CA THR A 300 1.30 21.20 37.84
C THR A 300 -0.22 21.09 37.90
N SER A 301 -0.85 20.40 36.95
CA SER A 301 -2.30 20.17 36.97
C SER A 301 -2.69 18.89 36.25
N VAL A 302 -3.55 18.10 36.91
CA VAL A 302 -4.24 16.94 36.33
C VAL A 302 -5.74 17.17 36.53
N PRO A 303 -6.46 17.73 35.55
CA PRO A 303 -7.89 18.01 35.68
C PRO A 303 -8.69 16.74 35.97
N GLY A 304 -9.74 16.84 36.80
CA GLY A 304 -10.69 15.76 37.03
C GLY A 304 -11.51 15.36 35.79
N GLY A 305 -12.40 14.40 35.94
CA GLY A 305 -13.34 13.97 34.90
C GLY A 305 -13.28 12.47 34.56
N THR A 306 -14.20 12.03 33.69
CA THR A 306 -14.40 10.60 33.34
C THR A 306 -13.93 10.24 31.94
N GLY A 307 -13.64 11.23 31.09
CA GLY A 307 -13.11 11.00 29.74
C GLY A 307 -11.74 10.35 29.76
N SER A 308 -11.50 9.44 28.82
CA SER A 308 -10.22 8.73 28.64
C SER A 308 -9.15 9.60 27.97
N SER A 309 -9.55 10.64 27.24
CA SER A 309 -8.64 11.67 26.73
C SER A 309 -8.66 12.88 27.66
N PHE A 310 -7.49 13.38 28.05
CA PHE A 310 -7.35 14.54 28.93
C PHE A 310 -5.99 15.21 28.75
N ASN A 311 -5.88 16.47 29.18
CA ASN A 311 -4.64 17.22 29.17
C ASN A 311 -4.05 17.26 30.58
N VAL A 312 -2.74 17.11 30.69
CA VAL A 312 -1.95 17.34 31.89
C VAL A 312 -1.11 18.58 31.65
N THR A 313 -1.17 19.54 32.56
CA THR A 313 -0.31 20.72 32.52
C THR A 313 0.99 20.39 33.23
N VAL A 314 2.11 20.68 32.57
CA VAL A 314 3.45 20.52 33.14
C VAL A 314 4.22 21.83 33.01
N THR A 315 5.13 22.08 33.94
CA THR A 315 6.06 23.20 33.88
C THR A 315 7.45 22.66 33.56
N ALA A 316 8.04 23.17 32.47
CA ALA A 316 9.41 22.84 32.10
C ALA A 316 10.40 23.33 33.17
N SER A 317 11.61 22.77 33.17
CA SER A 317 12.70 23.21 34.06
C SER A 317 13.07 24.70 33.87
N THR A 318 12.75 25.27 32.70
CA THR A 318 12.93 26.67 32.33
C THR A 318 11.75 27.57 32.68
N GLY A 319 10.65 27.02 33.22
CA GLY A 319 9.51 27.77 33.77
C GLY A 319 8.27 27.88 32.86
N GLU A 320 8.38 27.51 31.59
CA GLU A 320 7.24 27.55 30.66
C GLU A 320 6.19 26.47 30.98
N SER A 321 4.92 26.81 30.80
CA SER A 321 3.79 25.89 30.91
C SER A 321 3.56 25.17 29.58
N LEU A 322 3.51 23.84 29.63
CA LEU A 322 3.38 22.95 28.48
C LEU A 322 2.22 21.96 28.69
N THR A 323 1.73 21.37 27.59
CA THR A 323 0.66 20.37 27.63
C THR A 323 1.18 18.98 27.30
N VAL A 324 0.95 18.03 28.19
CA VAL A 324 1.06 16.59 27.92
C VAL A 324 -0.36 16.07 27.66
N ARG A 325 -0.61 15.50 26.47
CA ARG A 325 -1.92 15.03 26.04
C ARG A 325 -2.02 13.52 26.15
N VAL A 326 -2.92 13.03 26.99
CA VAL A 326 -3.37 11.63 26.93
C VAL A 326 -4.43 11.54 25.84
N ALA A 327 -4.09 10.86 24.74
CA ALA A 327 -4.92 10.81 23.55
C ALA A 327 -6.19 9.96 23.74
N GLY A 328 -6.15 8.95 24.61
CA GLY A 328 -7.27 8.07 24.90
C GLY A 328 -6.83 6.82 25.67
N SER A 329 -7.77 5.91 25.91
CA SER A 329 -7.56 4.68 26.68
C SER A 329 -6.56 3.71 26.05
N GLY A 330 -6.32 3.80 24.73
CA GLY A 330 -5.34 2.98 24.03
C GLY A 330 -3.90 3.18 24.52
N THR A 331 -3.61 4.28 25.21
CA THR A 331 -2.28 4.54 25.82
C THR A 331 -2.08 3.79 27.14
N GLY A 332 -3.14 3.27 27.77
CA GLY A 332 -3.08 2.74 29.13
C GLY A 332 -2.81 3.78 30.22
N LEU A 333 -2.69 5.06 29.86
CA LEU A 333 -2.51 6.15 30.82
C LEU A 333 -3.85 6.56 31.43
N THR A 334 -3.83 6.81 32.72
CA THR A 334 -4.97 7.34 33.48
C THR A 334 -4.53 8.53 34.31
N ARG A 335 -5.45 9.23 34.96
CA ARG A 335 -5.10 10.36 35.82
C ARG A 335 -4.17 9.98 36.98
N SER A 336 -4.26 8.74 37.48
CA SER A 336 -3.35 8.24 38.52
C SER A 336 -1.94 7.95 38.03
N SER A 337 -1.71 7.95 36.71
CA SER A 337 -0.36 7.88 36.14
C SER A 337 0.45 9.17 36.37
N PHE A 338 -0.19 10.25 36.80
CA PHE A 338 0.43 11.56 37.00
C PHE A 338 0.24 12.04 38.43
N GLN A 339 1.35 12.38 39.10
CA GLN A 339 1.32 12.96 40.44
C GLN A 339 1.65 14.45 40.38
N VAL A 340 0.72 15.31 40.81
CA VAL A 340 0.96 16.76 40.91
C VAL A 340 2.13 17.04 41.86
N GLY A 341 3.06 17.88 41.42
CA GLY A 341 4.32 18.21 42.10
C GLY A 341 5.48 17.26 41.81
N ALA A 342 5.22 16.08 41.23
CA ALA A 342 6.29 15.16 40.82
C ALA A 342 6.90 15.57 39.47
N ARG A 343 8.15 15.16 39.27
CA ARG A 343 8.94 15.42 38.06
C ARG A 343 9.04 14.17 37.22
N TYR A 344 8.98 14.36 35.91
CA TYR A 344 9.07 13.27 34.94
C TYR A 344 9.92 13.67 33.75
N ASP A 345 10.56 12.68 33.15
CA ASP A 345 10.89 12.69 31.73
C ASP A 345 9.68 12.13 30.96
N PHE A 346 9.17 12.90 30.00
CA PHE A 346 8.07 12.50 29.13
C PHE A 346 8.59 12.18 27.74
N VAL A 347 8.18 11.03 27.20
CA VAL A 347 8.35 10.67 25.79
C VAL A 347 7.00 10.75 25.09
N GLY A 348 6.98 11.09 23.80
CA GLY A 348 5.73 11.11 23.05
C GLY A 348 5.87 11.72 21.68
N ILE A 349 4.77 11.74 20.94
CA ILE A 349 4.73 12.45 19.66
C ILE A 349 4.50 13.94 19.92
N LEU A 350 5.37 14.78 19.38
CA LEU A 350 5.16 16.22 19.38
C LEU A 350 4.09 16.56 18.34
N GLY A 351 2.92 17.00 18.80
CA GLY A 351 1.78 17.36 17.95
C GLY A 351 1.17 18.70 18.34
N SER A 352 0.01 18.99 17.79
CA SER A 352 -0.77 20.17 18.12
C SER A 352 -2.28 19.92 18.03
N PHE A 353 -3.05 20.71 18.77
CA PHE A 353 -4.50 20.76 18.61
C PHE A 353 -4.97 22.21 18.66
N SER A 354 -5.65 22.67 17.61
CA SER A 354 -6.11 24.07 17.49
C SER A 354 -4.98 25.07 17.80
N ALA A 355 -3.80 24.83 17.21
CA ALA A 355 -2.56 25.60 17.39
C ALA A 355 -1.85 25.51 18.76
N THR A 356 -2.41 24.77 19.74
CA THR A 356 -1.70 24.51 21.01
C THR A 356 -0.76 23.33 20.86
N ALA A 357 0.53 23.51 21.12
CA ALA A 357 1.52 22.43 21.10
C ALA A 357 1.29 21.42 22.24
N GLN A 358 1.43 20.14 21.94
CA GLN A 358 1.18 19.05 22.89
C GLN A 358 2.18 17.93 22.67
N LEU A 359 2.69 17.34 23.76
CA LEU A 359 3.42 16.08 23.71
C LEU A 359 2.44 14.97 24.02
N LYS A 360 2.32 13.97 23.15
CA LYS A 360 1.37 12.85 23.27
C LYS A 360 2.10 11.57 23.66
N PRO A 361 2.12 11.15 24.93
CA PRO A 361 2.73 9.88 25.33
C PRO A 361 1.95 8.71 24.75
N ARG A 362 2.67 7.68 24.32
CA ARG A 362 2.13 6.51 23.60
C ARG A 362 1.73 5.40 24.55
N SER A 363 2.38 5.34 25.72
CA SER A 363 2.13 4.33 26.75
C SER A 363 2.56 4.79 28.14
N THR A 364 2.32 3.97 29.16
CA THR A 364 2.87 4.17 30.52
C THR A 364 4.39 4.18 30.56
N ALA A 365 5.07 3.48 29.63
CA ALA A 365 6.53 3.47 29.55
C ALA A 365 7.13 4.82 29.11
N ASP A 366 6.30 5.71 28.57
CA ASP A 366 6.73 7.05 28.16
C ASP A 366 6.70 8.07 29.31
N LEU A 367 6.32 7.66 30.54
CA LEU A 367 6.38 8.47 31.75
C LEU A 367 7.45 7.90 32.69
N ILE A 368 8.56 8.62 32.84
CA ILE A 368 9.68 8.20 33.70
C ILE A 368 9.74 9.18 34.87
N GLN A 369 9.26 8.78 36.03
CA GLN A 369 9.30 9.61 37.24
C GLN A 369 10.76 9.74 37.75
N LEU A 370 11.17 10.95 38.11
CA LEU A 370 12.54 11.31 38.54
C LEU A 370 12.71 11.35 40.06
#